data_AF-A0AA40D2Z3-F1
#
_entry.id   AF-A0AA40D2Z3-F1
#
_cell.length_a   1.000
_cell.length_b   1.000
_cell.length_c   1.000
_cell.angle_alpha   90.00
_cell.angle_beta   90.00
_cell.angle_gamma   90.00
#
_symmetry.space_group_name_H-M   'P 1'
#
loop_
_entity.id
_entity.type
_entity.pdbx_description
1 polymer ?
#
loop_
_entity_poly.entity_id
_entity_poly.type
_entity_poly.pdbx_seq_one_letter_code
_entity_poly.pdbx_strand_id
1 'polypeptide(L)'
;MMFKSCHILLALVAFANLAAAASSCNTTALNTTTGLYYISEYGTTIFDIANATNRGVCDIGRHNLMADVEIIPNVGQEILIPPEVCEPDNETCLLPRTNATRTCIYGGPRLYYTVNGDTYEVVARRLNITAESIMEHAKDNETATTALEAGQFLKIPQCDPSQCVIQPYSFTYGVYKDLAEKYGTTVGQIMMLSPTYNYSSIAMMGGTPPPIGLPINCTALSGNITVLD
;
A
#
# COMPACT_ATOMS: atom_id res chain seq x y z
N MET A 1 -10.22 -31.57 64.20
CA MET A 1 -11.20 -30.52 63.90
C MET A 1 -10.52 -29.17 64.04
N MET A 2 -10.29 -28.47 62.94
CA MET A 2 -10.23 -27.00 62.86
C MET A 2 -9.94 -26.63 61.40
N PHE A 3 -10.97 -26.13 60.73
CA PHE A 3 -10.92 -25.55 59.40
C PHE A 3 -10.11 -24.25 59.43
N LYS A 4 -9.23 -24.03 58.45
CA LYS A 4 -8.64 -22.70 58.19
C LYS A 4 -8.90 -22.33 56.74
N SER A 5 -9.68 -21.26 56.58
CA SER A 5 -10.28 -20.78 55.35
C SER A 5 -9.27 -20.52 54.24
N CYS A 6 -9.59 -21.02 53.04
CA CYS A 6 -9.02 -20.56 51.78
C CYS A 6 -9.71 -19.24 51.41
N HIS A 7 -8.95 -18.15 51.27
CA HIS A 7 -9.46 -16.89 50.72
C HIS A 7 -9.24 -16.89 49.21
N ILE A 8 -10.32 -17.08 48.47
CA ILE A 8 -10.36 -16.91 47.02
C ILE A 8 -10.46 -15.40 46.76
N LEU A 9 -9.38 -14.80 46.24
CA LEU A 9 -9.41 -13.44 45.72
C LEU A 9 -10.13 -13.48 44.36
N LEU A 10 -11.38 -13.03 44.29
CA LEU A 10 -12.05 -12.73 43.02
C LEU A 10 -11.49 -11.41 42.49
N ALA A 11 -10.68 -11.45 41.43
CA ALA A 11 -10.35 -10.28 40.65
C ALA A 11 -11.54 -9.95 39.73
N LEU A 12 -12.23 -8.84 39.99
CA LEU A 12 -13.21 -8.26 39.05
C LEU A 12 -12.46 -7.77 37.82
N VAL A 13 -12.64 -8.44 36.68
CA VAL A 13 -12.22 -7.93 35.38
C VAL A 13 -13.26 -6.90 34.95
N ALA A 14 -12.89 -5.61 34.98
CA ALA A 14 -13.70 -4.54 34.41
C ALA A 14 -13.62 -4.64 32.88
N PHE A 15 -14.68 -5.14 32.25
CA PHE A 15 -14.88 -5.00 30.81
C PHE A 15 -15.18 -3.53 30.52
N ALA A 16 -14.18 -2.78 30.06
CA ALA A 16 -14.39 -1.48 29.48
C ALA A 16 -15.14 -1.67 28.14
N ASN A 17 -16.45 -1.42 28.16
CA ASN A 17 -17.22 -1.27 26.93
C ASN A 17 -16.74 0.00 26.22
N LEU A 18 -15.86 -0.17 25.23
CA LEU A 18 -15.61 0.86 24.22
C LEU A 18 -16.84 0.92 23.33
N ALA A 19 -17.82 1.73 23.70
CA ALA A 19 -18.85 2.17 22.77
C ALA A 19 -18.14 3.02 21.71
N ALA A 20 -17.98 2.46 20.51
CA ALA A 20 -17.60 3.25 19.34
C ALA A 20 -18.63 4.37 19.20
N ALA A 21 -18.17 5.62 19.27
CA ALA A 21 -19.01 6.76 18.95
C ALA A 21 -19.32 6.69 17.45
N ALA A 22 -20.44 6.08 17.09
CA ALA A 22 -20.97 6.18 15.74
C ALA A 22 -21.18 7.68 15.49
N SER A 23 -20.44 8.22 14.51
CA SER A 23 -20.67 9.60 14.10
C SER A 23 -22.15 9.70 13.68
N SER A 24 -22.89 10.65 14.24
CA SER A 24 -24.26 10.95 13.81
C SER A 24 -24.19 11.67 12.47
N CYS A 25 -23.67 10.99 11.45
CA CYS A 25 -23.55 11.53 10.11
C CYS A 25 -24.92 11.56 9.45
N ASN A 26 -25.27 12.70 8.86
CA ASN A 26 -26.47 12.84 8.06
C ASN A 26 -26.20 12.35 6.63
N THR A 27 -26.50 11.08 6.36
CA THR A 27 -26.32 10.47 5.03
C THR A 27 -27.08 11.18 3.91
N THR A 28 -28.14 11.92 4.24
CA THR A 28 -28.93 12.67 3.24
C THR A 28 -28.26 13.98 2.83
N ALA A 29 -27.29 14.47 3.62
CA ALA A 29 -26.53 15.67 3.31
C ALA A 29 -25.23 15.38 2.54
N LEU A 30 -24.86 14.12 2.36
CA LEU A 30 -23.63 13.73 1.66
C LEU A 30 -23.71 14.06 0.17
N ASN A 31 -22.62 14.58 -0.38
CA ASN A 31 -22.50 14.76 -1.82
C ASN A 31 -22.24 13.41 -2.50
N THR A 32 -23.29 12.83 -3.09
CA THR A 32 -23.20 11.53 -3.76
C THR A 32 -22.66 11.60 -5.19
N THR A 33 -22.18 12.77 -5.62
CA THR A 33 -21.71 12.98 -7.00
C THR A 33 -20.28 12.46 -7.17
N THR A 34 -20.04 11.78 -8.28
CA THR A 34 -18.69 11.47 -8.77
C THR A 34 -18.22 12.51 -9.77
N GLY A 35 -16.93 12.82 -9.76
CA GLY A 35 -16.33 13.76 -10.70
C GLY A 35 -14.85 13.47 -10.96
N LEU A 36 -14.23 14.26 -11.81
CA LEU A 36 -12.79 14.19 -12.07
C LEU A 36 -12.11 15.43 -11.47
N TYR A 37 -10.99 15.20 -10.79
CA TYR A 37 -10.10 16.25 -10.31
C TYR A 37 -8.87 16.31 -11.23
N TYR A 38 -8.67 17.46 -11.89
CA TYR A 38 -7.56 17.66 -12.81
C TYR A 38 -6.32 18.18 -12.07
N ILE A 39 -5.18 17.52 -12.29
CA ILE A 39 -3.90 17.92 -11.68
C ILE A 39 -3.26 19.04 -12.49
N SER A 40 -3.43 20.28 -12.04
CA SER A 40 -2.86 21.47 -12.68
C SER A 40 -1.46 21.84 -12.20
N GLU A 41 -1.07 21.40 -11.01
CA GLU A 41 0.16 21.82 -10.33
C GLU A 41 1.04 20.62 -9.97
N TYR A 42 2.34 20.74 -10.26
CA TYR A 42 3.32 19.71 -9.92
C TYR A 42 3.43 19.57 -8.40
N GLY A 43 3.49 18.33 -7.92
CA GLY A 43 3.58 18.02 -6.49
C GLY A 43 2.24 17.94 -5.78
N THR A 44 1.10 18.17 -6.45
CA THR A 44 -0.24 17.89 -5.90
C THR A 44 -0.32 16.43 -5.50
N THR A 45 -0.67 16.14 -4.24
CA THR A 45 -0.78 14.77 -3.70
C THR A 45 -2.22 14.30 -3.59
N ILE A 46 -2.45 12.99 -3.39
CA ILE A 46 -3.79 12.48 -3.08
C ILE A 46 -4.33 13.04 -1.75
N PHE A 47 -3.44 13.39 -0.81
CA PHE A 47 -3.83 14.03 0.46
C PHE A 47 -4.39 15.44 0.23
N ASP A 48 -3.78 16.21 -0.68
CA ASP A 48 -4.28 17.53 -1.06
C ASP A 48 -5.66 17.43 -1.73
N ILE A 49 -5.83 16.44 -2.61
CA ILE A 49 -7.10 16.18 -3.30
C ILE A 49 -8.19 15.74 -2.32
N ALA A 50 -7.86 14.82 -1.42
CA ALA A 50 -8.76 14.34 -0.36
C ALA A 50 -9.26 15.52 0.48
N ASN A 51 -8.36 16.39 0.92
CA ASN A 51 -8.70 17.60 1.67
C ASN A 51 -9.53 18.59 0.85
N ALA A 52 -9.13 18.89 -0.39
CA ALA A 52 -9.83 19.84 -1.27
C ALA A 52 -11.23 19.37 -1.67
N THR A 53 -11.45 18.05 -1.68
CA THR A 53 -12.73 17.45 -2.04
C THR A 53 -13.50 16.91 -0.85
N ASN A 54 -13.00 16.96 0.38
CA ASN A 54 -13.66 16.35 1.55
C ASN A 54 -13.95 14.84 1.37
N ARG A 55 -13.00 14.10 0.78
CA ARG A 55 -13.05 12.63 0.61
C ARG A 55 -11.91 11.97 1.39
N GLY A 56 -12.01 10.68 1.65
CA GLY A 56 -10.93 9.91 2.26
C GLY A 56 -9.81 9.62 1.26
N VAL A 57 -8.55 9.72 1.69
CA VAL A 57 -7.37 9.37 0.87
C VAL A 57 -7.49 7.95 0.32
N CYS A 58 -7.89 7.00 1.17
CA CYS A 58 -8.03 5.60 0.78
C CYS A 58 -9.30 5.35 -0.02
N ASP A 59 -10.37 6.13 0.21
CA ASP A 59 -11.55 6.07 -0.64
C ASP A 59 -11.22 6.48 -2.08
N ILE A 60 -10.47 7.56 -2.25
CA ILE A 60 -9.93 7.99 -3.56
C ILE A 60 -9.01 6.90 -4.12
N GLY A 61 -8.05 6.41 -3.33
CA GLY A 61 -7.09 5.40 -3.75
C GLY A 61 -7.74 4.15 -4.33
N ARG A 62 -8.78 3.63 -3.67
CA ARG A 62 -9.46 2.39 -4.08
C ARG A 62 -10.31 2.54 -5.34
N HIS A 63 -10.93 3.72 -5.54
CA HIS A 63 -11.69 4.01 -6.76
C HIS A 63 -10.80 4.26 -7.98
N ASN A 64 -9.52 4.55 -7.75
CA ASN A 64 -8.53 4.82 -8.78
C ASN A 64 -7.52 3.68 -8.95
N LEU A 65 -7.78 2.50 -8.37
CA LEU A 65 -6.95 1.30 -8.48
C LEU A 65 -5.47 1.59 -8.20
N MET A 66 -5.20 2.44 -7.20
CA MET A 66 -3.86 2.98 -7.01
C MET A 66 -2.88 1.92 -6.52
N ALA A 67 -1.66 1.96 -7.05
CA ALA A 67 -0.58 1.12 -6.54
C ALA A 67 -0.21 1.52 -5.11
N ASP A 68 -0.06 2.82 -4.88
CA ASP A 68 0.19 3.43 -3.56
C ASP A 68 -0.28 4.89 -3.64
N VAL A 69 -1.04 5.33 -2.65
CA VAL A 69 -1.61 6.70 -2.58
C VAL A 69 -0.56 7.77 -2.32
N GLU A 70 0.65 7.38 -1.90
CA GLU A 70 1.79 8.29 -1.75
C GLU A 70 2.56 8.50 -3.06
N ILE A 71 2.24 7.78 -4.15
CA ILE A 71 2.79 8.11 -5.47
C ILE A 71 2.23 9.46 -5.89
N ILE A 72 3.10 10.36 -6.37
CA ILE A 72 2.69 11.71 -6.75
C ILE A 72 2.10 11.68 -8.18
N PRO A 73 0.85 12.14 -8.38
CA PRO A 73 0.26 12.29 -9.70
C PRO A 73 1.08 13.16 -10.65
N ASN A 74 1.00 12.86 -11.95
CA ASN A 74 1.56 13.74 -12.97
C ASN A 74 0.63 14.94 -13.21
N VAL A 75 1.21 16.08 -13.59
CA VAL A 75 0.42 17.19 -14.15
C VAL A 75 -0.30 16.71 -15.42
N GLY A 76 -1.56 17.12 -15.57
CA GLY A 76 -2.42 16.70 -16.67
C GLY A 76 -3.22 15.43 -16.40
N GLN A 77 -2.97 14.75 -15.28
CA GLN A 77 -3.72 13.57 -14.89
C GLN A 77 -5.09 13.94 -14.31
N GLU A 78 -6.07 13.05 -14.48
CA GLU A 78 -7.39 13.18 -13.88
C GLU A 78 -7.60 12.09 -12.83
N ILE A 79 -8.06 12.48 -11.65
CA ILE A 79 -8.34 11.57 -10.52
C ILE A 79 -9.85 11.47 -10.34
N LEU A 80 -10.39 10.25 -10.31
CA LEU A 80 -11.80 10.02 -10.00
C LEU A 80 -12.07 10.33 -8.53
N ILE A 81 -13.00 11.24 -8.27
CA ILE A 81 -13.45 11.59 -6.94
C ILE A 81 -14.72 10.81 -6.62
N PRO A 82 -14.70 9.93 -5.60
CA PRO A 82 -15.86 9.13 -5.24
C PRO A 82 -16.95 9.96 -4.54
N PRO A 83 -18.16 9.39 -4.40
CA PRO A 83 -19.19 9.94 -3.51
C PRO A 83 -18.66 10.13 -2.09
N GLU A 84 -19.16 11.14 -1.37
CA GLU A 84 -18.86 11.29 0.04
C GLU A 84 -19.45 10.12 0.85
N VAL A 85 -18.74 9.77 1.92
CA VAL A 85 -19.15 8.77 2.91
C VAL A 85 -19.11 9.39 4.30
N CYS A 86 -19.84 8.80 5.24
CA CYS A 86 -19.89 9.31 6.61
C CYS A 86 -18.57 9.21 7.37
N GLU A 87 -17.77 8.19 7.05
CA GLU A 87 -16.52 7.90 7.72
C GLU A 87 -15.43 7.76 6.64
N PRO A 88 -14.86 8.89 6.19
CA PRO A 88 -13.80 8.87 5.18
C PRO A 88 -12.59 8.11 5.68
N ASP A 89 -12.10 7.17 4.88
CA ASP A 89 -10.91 6.40 5.20
C ASP A 89 -9.65 7.10 4.68
N ASN A 90 -8.77 7.48 5.60
CA ASN A 90 -7.53 8.19 5.29
C ASN A 90 -6.27 7.36 5.54
N GLU A 91 -6.39 6.17 6.14
CA GLU A 91 -5.23 5.49 6.73
C GLU A 91 -5.12 4.02 6.34
N THR A 92 -6.21 3.29 6.10
CA THR A 92 -6.13 1.82 6.01
C THR A 92 -5.42 1.32 4.74
N CYS A 93 -5.29 2.17 3.73
CA CYS A 93 -4.54 1.91 2.50
C CYS A 93 -3.05 2.28 2.58
N LEU A 94 -2.62 3.00 3.63
CA LEU A 94 -1.24 3.46 3.78
C LEU A 94 -0.33 2.31 4.19
N LEU A 95 0.86 2.27 3.60
CA LEU A 95 1.89 1.32 4.03
C LEU A 95 2.48 1.76 5.37
N PRO A 96 2.55 0.85 6.36
CA PRO A 96 3.06 1.20 7.67
C PRO A 96 4.55 1.54 7.58
N ARG A 97 4.98 2.52 8.39
CA ARG A 97 6.41 2.88 8.52
C ARG A 97 7.05 1.91 9.52
N THR A 98 7.31 0.67 9.07
CA THR A 98 7.94 -0.37 9.89
C THR A 98 9.41 -0.54 9.55
N ASN A 99 10.23 -0.87 10.55
CA ASN A 99 11.62 -1.28 10.34
C ASN A 99 11.64 -2.72 9.81
N ALA A 100 11.57 -2.86 8.48
CA ALA A 100 11.76 -4.15 7.84
C ALA A 100 13.14 -4.72 8.19
N THR A 101 13.22 -6.01 8.46
CA THR A 101 14.48 -6.69 8.82
C THR A 101 15.01 -7.58 7.70
N ARG A 102 14.20 -7.85 6.67
CA ARG A 102 14.55 -8.72 5.55
C ARG A 102 15.38 -7.94 4.54
N THR A 103 16.41 -8.56 3.99
CA THR A 103 17.36 -7.92 3.04
C THR A 103 17.14 -8.35 1.59
N CYS A 104 16.11 -9.15 1.31
CA CYS A 104 15.78 -9.63 -0.02
C CYS A 104 14.29 -9.95 -0.13
N ILE A 105 13.73 -9.96 -1.33
CA ILE A 105 12.34 -10.40 -1.56
C ILE A 105 12.27 -11.89 -1.83
N TYR A 106 11.14 -12.51 -1.50
CA TYR A 106 10.87 -13.91 -1.88
C TYR A 106 10.32 -14.01 -3.29
N GLY A 107 10.81 -14.97 -4.05
CA GLY A 107 10.51 -15.17 -5.46
C GLY A 107 11.12 -14.08 -6.32
N GLY A 108 10.30 -13.18 -6.85
CA GLY A 108 10.72 -12.10 -7.71
C GLY A 108 9.56 -11.15 -8.04
N PRO A 109 9.65 -10.38 -9.12
CA PRO A 109 10.79 -10.24 -10.06
C PRO A 109 11.96 -9.43 -9.47
N ARG A 110 13.00 -9.08 -10.24
CA ARG A 110 14.24 -8.42 -9.77
C ARG A 110 14.33 -6.91 -10.04
N LEU A 111 13.58 -6.38 -11.00
CA LEU A 111 13.70 -4.98 -11.41
C LEU A 111 12.50 -4.18 -10.93
N TYR A 112 12.76 -3.11 -10.19
CA TYR A 112 11.75 -2.16 -9.74
C TYR A 112 11.82 -0.89 -10.59
N TYR A 113 10.70 -0.49 -11.18
CA TYR A 113 10.58 0.71 -12.00
C TYR A 113 10.19 1.89 -11.11
N THR A 114 11.04 2.92 -11.03
CA THR A 114 10.83 4.07 -10.15
C THR A 114 9.70 4.96 -10.65
N VAL A 115 8.93 5.50 -9.71
CA VAL A 115 7.82 6.43 -9.96
C VAL A 115 8.01 7.73 -9.19
N ASN A 116 7.18 8.74 -9.45
CA ASN A 116 7.29 10.04 -8.79
C ASN A 116 7.14 9.90 -7.27
N GLY A 117 8.06 10.56 -6.55
CA GLY A 117 8.12 10.52 -5.08
C GLY A 117 8.96 9.38 -4.52
N ASP A 118 9.57 8.55 -5.39
CA ASP A 118 10.41 7.46 -4.92
C ASP A 118 11.71 7.96 -4.28
N THR A 119 12.07 7.29 -3.20
CA THR A 119 13.38 7.26 -2.57
C THR A 119 13.71 5.79 -2.28
N TYR A 120 14.96 5.48 -1.94
CA TYR A 120 15.32 4.10 -1.55
C TYR A 120 14.46 3.60 -0.39
N GLU A 121 14.20 4.44 0.62
CA GLU A 121 13.34 4.10 1.77
C GLU A 121 11.89 3.83 1.34
N VAL A 122 11.33 4.64 0.45
CA VAL A 122 9.96 4.45 -0.07
C VAL A 122 9.85 3.13 -0.83
N VAL A 123 10.81 2.84 -1.71
CA VAL A 123 10.83 1.58 -2.47
C VAL A 123 11.01 0.37 -1.55
N ALA A 124 11.92 0.47 -0.56
CA ALA A 124 12.16 -0.58 0.43
C ALA A 124 10.90 -0.88 1.26
N ARG A 125 10.16 0.15 1.68
CA ARG A 125 8.89 0.02 2.39
C ARG A 125 7.84 -0.70 1.54
N ARG A 126 7.74 -0.40 0.23
CA ARG A 126 6.82 -1.10 -0.68
C ARG A 126 7.17 -2.57 -0.85
N LEU A 127 8.45 -2.92 -0.79
CA LEU A 127 8.97 -4.28 -0.92
C LEU A 127 9.09 -5.02 0.42
N ASN A 128 8.85 -4.33 1.54
CA ASN A 128 9.06 -4.81 2.89
C ASN A 128 10.46 -5.43 3.09
N ILE A 129 11.50 -4.69 2.68
CA ILE A 129 12.92 -5.00 2.89
C ILE A 129 13.66 -3.78 3.41
N THR A 130 14.93 -3.92 3.80
CA THR A 130 15.76 -2.82 4.27
C THR A 130 16.17 -1.88 3.13
N ALA A 131 16.24 -0.57 3.38
CA ALA A 131 16.71 0.39 2.37
C ALA A 131 18.16 0.11 1.98
N GLU A 132 18.97 -0.29 2.95
CA GLU A 132 20.37 -0.67 2.77
C GLU A 132 20.54 -1.78 1.74
N SER A 133 19.60 -2.74 1.67
CA SER A 133 19.66 -3.84 0.71
C SER A 133 19.41 -3.43 -0.74
N ILE A 134 18.76 -2.28 -0.97
CA ILE A 134 18.53 -1.73 -2.32
C ILE A 134 19.67 -0.77 -2.71
N MET A 135 20.34 -0.18 -1.72
CA MET A 135 21.36 0.84 -1.91
C MET A 135 22.76 0.31 -2.25
N GLU A 136 22.96 -1.00 -2.40
CA GLU A 136 24.27 -1.58 -2.73
C GLU A 136 24.89 -1.01 -4.02
N HIS A 137 24.04 -0.60 -4.97
CA HIS A 137 24.45 0.01 -6.23
C HIS A 137 24.10 1.50 -6.34
N ALA A 138 23.83 2.16 -5.21
CA ALA A 138 23.58 3.59 -5.16
C ALA A 138 24.83 4.37 -5.60
N LYS A 139 24.62 5.58 -6.15
CA LYS A 139 25.73 6.47 -6.52
C LYS A 139 26.38 7.07 -5.26
N ASP A 140 27.62 7.52 -5.40
CA ASP A 140 28.32 8.23 -4.33
C ASP A 140 27.49 9.41 -3.81
N ASN A 141 27.36 9.52 -2.49
CA ASN A 141 26.56 10.51 -1.73
C ASN A 141 25.04 10.32 -1.71
N GLU A 142 24.51 9.25 -2.28
CA GLU A 142 23.09 8.92 -2.12
C GLU A 142 22.81 8.33 -0.72
N THR A 143 21.64 8.68 -0.18
CA THR A 143 21.15 8.24 1.13
C THR A 143 19.79 7.57 0.95
N ALA A 144 19.27 6.90 1.99
CA ALA A 144 17.96 6.24 1.94
C ALA A 144 16.83 7.19 1.50
N THR A 145 16.95 8.48 1.83
CA THR A 145 15.97 9.53 1.50
C THR A 145 16.27 10.28 0.21
N THR A 146 17.32 9.90 -0.54
CA THR A 146 17.61 10.53 -1.83
C THR A 146 16.47 10.28 -2.80
N ALA A 147 15.95 11.36 -3.39
CA ALA A 147 14.93 11.29 -4.42
C ALA A 147 15.47 10.59 -5.67
N LEU A 148 14.71 9.63 -6.17
CA LEU A 148 14.99 8.90 -7.38
C LEU A 148 14.22 9.50 -8.54
N GLU A 149 14.86 9.61 -9.70
CA GLU A 149 14.16 10.03 -10.90
C GLU A 149 13.15 8.95 -11.29
N ALA A 150 11.94 9.36 -11.66
CA ALA A 150 10.95 8.43 -12.20
C ALA A 150 11.42 7.87 -13.54
N GLY A 151 11.11 6.61 -13.80
CA GLY A 151 11.42 5.94 -15.06
C GLY A 151 12.73 5.17 -15.11
N GLN A 152 13.44 5.05 -13.98
CA GLN A 152 14.66 4.27 -13.84
C GLN A 152 14.36 2.86 -13.31
N PHE A 153 15.32 1.94 -13.45
CA PHE A 153 15.23 0.60 -12.88
C PHE A 153 16.22 0.44 -11.71
N LEU A 154 15.70 0.06 -10.55
CA LEU A 154 16.49 -0.40 -9.42
C LEU A 154 16.62 -1.93 -9.46
N LYS A 155 17.81 -2.43 -9.13
CA LYS A 155 18.03 -3.85 -8.88
C LYS A 155 17.59 -4.18 -7.46
N ILE A 156 16.75 -5.20 -7.33
CA ILE A 156 16.22 -5.64 -6.04
C ILE A 156 16.80 -7.02 -5.68
N PRO A 157 17.38 -7.19 -4.49
CA PRO A 157 17.94 -8.46 -4.04
C PRO A 157 16.87 -9.54 -3.87
N GLN A 158 17.16 -10.77 -4.31
CA GLN A 158 16.23 -11.90 -4.24
C GLN A 158 16.74 -12.99 -3.32
N CYS A 159 15.86 -13.58 -2.52
CA CYS A 159 16.21 -14.67 -1.62
C CYS A 159 16.20 -16.02 -2.37
N ASP A 160 17.16 -16.91 -2.11
CA ASP A 160 17.19 -18.26 -2.68
C ASP A 160 17.46 -19.35 -1.62
N PRO A 161 16.70 -20.46 -1.61
CA PRO A 161 15.57 -20.77 -2.46
C PRO A 161 14.27 -20.11 -1.97
N SER A 162 13.56 -19.42 -2.86
CA SER A 162 12.24 -18.85 -2.59
C SER A 162 11.42 -18.73 -3.88
N GLN A 163 10.10 -18.61 -3.77
CA GLN A 163 9.22 -18.53 -4.95
C GLN A 163 7.93 -17.72 -4.70
N CYS A 164 7.30 -17.29 -5.78
CA CYS A 164 5.91 -16.84 -5.83
C CYS A 164 5.20 -17.54 -6.99
N VAL A 165 3.88 -17.69 -6.92
CA VAL A 165 3.05 -18.01 -8.09
C VAL A 165 2.63 -16.71 -8.76
N ILE A 166 2.79 -16.59 -10.08
CA ILE A 166 2.33 -15.41 -10.84
C ILE A 166 1.12 -15.80 -11.68
N GLN A 167 0.04 -15.03 -11.56
CA GLN A 167 -1.14 -15.21 -12.40
C GLN A 167 -1.74 -13.87 -12.84
N PRO A 168 -2.46 -13.84 -13.98
CA PRO A 168 -3.29 -12.69 -14.34
C PRO A 168 -4.39 -12.46 -13.29
N TYR A 169 -4.63 -11.18 -12.95
CA TYR A 169 -5.71 -10.77 -12.05
C TYR A 169 -6.47 -9.59 -12.65
N SER A 170 -7.80 -9.67 -12.68
CA SER A 170 -8.66 -8.58 -13.13
C SER A 170 -8.93 -7.64 -11.94
N PHE A 171 -8.29 -6.47 -11.94
CA PHE A 171 -8.32 -5.58 -10.78
C PHE A 171 -9.49 -4.60 -10.87
N THR A 172 -10.56 -4.88 -10.13
CA THR A 172 -11.83 -4.14 -10.23
C THR A 172 -11.98 -3.01 -9.21
N TYR A 173 -11.41 -3.15 -8.01
CA TYR A 173 -11.52 -2.18 -6.92
C TYR A 173 -10.45 -2.44 -5.87
N GLY A 174 -9.90 -1.37 -5.28
CA GLY A 174 -8.94 -1.45 -4.18
C GLY A 174 -7.63 -0.71 -4.48
N VAL A 175 -6.66 -0.86 -3.58
CA VAL A 175 -5.25 -0.49 -3.82
C VAL A 175 -4.36 -1.73 -3.83
N TYR A 176 -3.11 -1.63 -4.28
CA TYR A 176 -2.21 -2.79 -4.24
C TYR A 176 -1.93 -3.28 -2.82
N LYS A 177 -2.01 -2.45 -1.78
CA LYS A 177 -1.91 -2.90 -0.38
C LYS A 177 -2.99 -3.95 -0.05
N ASP A 178 -4.24 -3.70 -0.45
CA ASP A 178 -5.36 -4.63 -0.23
C ASP A 178 -5.06 -6.00 -0.89
N LEU A 179 -4.46 -5.99 -2.08
CA LEU A 179 -4.04 -7.22 -2.78
C LEU A 179 -2.82 -7.87 -2.13
N ALA A 180 -1.83 -7.09 -1.73
CA ALA A 180 -0.60 -7.58 -1.11
C ALA A 180 -0.90 -8.35 0.18
N GLU A 181 -1.73 -7.77 1.04
CA GLU A 181 -2.19 -8.40 2.29
C GLU A 181 -3.00 -9.67 2.02
N LYS A 182 -3.92 -9.62 1.04
CA LYS A 182 -4.78 -10.75 0.70
C LYS A 182 -4.02 -11.94 0.12
N TYR A 183 -3.00 -11.69 -0.69
CA TYR A 183 -2.32 -12.73 -1.48
C TYR A 183 -0.93 -13.11 -0.96
N GLY A 184 -0.50 -12.53 0.18
CA GLY A 184 0.81 -12.84 0.75
C GLY A 184 1.95 -12.42 -0.16
N THR A 185 1.92 -11.17 -0.60
CA THR A 185 2.96 -10.53 -1.40
C THR A 185 3.21 -9.10 -0.89
N THR A 186 3.90 -8.27 -1.67
CA THR A 186 4.19 -6.87 -1.31
C THR A 186 3.72 -5.93 -2.42
N VAL A 187 3.41 -4.67 -2.07
CA VAL A 187 3.01 -3.64 -3.04
C VAL A 187 4.08 -3.49 -4.12
N GLY A 188 5.35 -3.46 -3.71
CA GLY A 188 6.49 -3.35 -4.61
C GLY A 188 6.55 -4.51 -5.60
N GLN A 189 6.32 -5.76 -5.18
CA GLN A 189 6.34 -6.91 -6.09
C GLN A 189 5.19 -6.85 -7.12
N ILE A 190 4.01 -6.36 -6.73
CA ILE A 190 2.91 -6.12 -7.68
C ILE A 190 3.31 -5.01 -8.68
N MET A 191 3.89 -3.90 -8.19
CA MET A 191 4.38 -2.82 -9.05
C MET A 191 5.44 -3.30 -10.04
N MET A 192 6.36 -4.18 -9.64
CA MET A 192 7.39 -4.68 -10.56
C MET A 192 6.83 -5.50 -11.72
N LEU A 193 5.69 -6.18 -11.53
CA LEU A 193 4.98 -6.91 -12.59
C LEU A 193 3.95 -6.04 -13.33
N SER A 194 3.53 -4.93 -12.73
CA SER A 194 2.44 -4.08 -13.21
C SER A 194 2.66 -2.61 -12.84
N PRO A 195 3.74 -1.98 -13.37
CA PRO A 195 4.21 -0.66 -12.91
C PRO A 195 3.32 0.50 -13.35
N THR A 196 2.45 0.29 -14.33
CA THR A 196 1.70 1.35 -15.03
C THR A 196 0.23 1.44 -14.65
N TYR A 197 -0.29 0.54 -13.80
CA TYR A 197 -1.67 0.61 -13.34
C TYR A 197 -1.76 1.39 -12.03
N ASN A 198 -1.65 2.71 -12.18
CA ASN A 198 -1.92 3.66 -11.12
C ASN A 198 -2.90 4.70 -11.68
N TYR A 199 -3.86 5.15 -10.88
CA TYR A 199 -4.88 6.11 -11.28
C TYR A 199 -5.83 5.65 -12.38
N SER A 200 -6.14 4.35 -12.41
CA SER A 200 -7.10 3.79 -13.37
C SER A 200 -8.50 3.79 -12.78
N SER A 201 -9.37 4.61 -13.34
CA SER A 201 -10.80 4.68 -12.97
C SER A 201 -11.71 3.93 -13.95
N ILE A 202 -11.14 3.27 -14.98
CA ILE A 202 -11.90 2.69 -16.09
C ILE A 202 -12.91 1.63 -15.64
N ALA A 203 -12.56 0.84 -14.63
CA ALA A 203 -13.47 -0.15 -14.05
C ALA A 203 -14.71 0.49 -13.40
N MET A 204 -14.54 1.68 -12.81
CA MET A 204 -15.62 2.46 -12.18
C MET A 204 -16.47 3.22 -13.22
N MET A 205 -15.96 3.38 -14.45
CA MET A 205 -16.64 4.05 -15.56
C MET A 205 -17.26 3.05 -16.57
N GLY A 206 -17.36 1.77 -16.20
CA GLY A 206 -17.99 0.74 -17.03
C GLY A 206 -17.09 0.14 -18.13
N GLY A 207 -15.78 0.42 -18.09
CA GLY A 207 -14.82 -0.23 -18.98
C GLY A 207 -14.27 -1.54 -18.43
N THR A 208 -13.39 -2.18 -19.19
CA THR A 208 -12.80 -3.47 -18.79
C THR A 208 -11.74 -3.25 -17.71
N PRO A 209 -11.81 -3.94 -16.56
CA PRO A 209 -10.80 -3.80 -15.51
C PRO A 209 -9.42 -4.24 -16.02
N PRO A 210 -8.34 -3.53 -15.65
CA PRO A 210 -7.01 -3.84 -16.12
C PRO A 210 -6.56 -5.23 -15.64
N PRO A 211 -5.94 -6.05 -16.53
CA PRO A 211 -5.26 -7.26 -16.11
C PRO A 211 -3.89 -6.88 -15.54
N ILE A 212 -3.64 -7.25 -14.28
CA ILE A 212 -2.33 -7.11 -13.63
C ILE A 212 -1.67 -8.48 -13.44
N GLY A 213 -0.34 -8.51 -13.44
CA GLY A 213 0.43 -9.66 -12.99
C GLY A 213 0.48 -9.68 -11.47
N LEU A 214 -0.20 -10.63 -10.84
CA LEU A 214 -0.28 -10.73 -9.39
C LEU A 214 0.65 -11.85 -8.88
N PRO A 215 1.70 -11.51 -8.12
CA PRO A 215 2.49 -12.50 -7.40
C PRO A 215 1.77 -12.94 -6.14
N ILE A 216 1.71 -14.24 -5.88
CA ILE A 216 0.92 -14.86 -4.81
C ILE A 216 1.80 -15.79 -4.00
N ASN A 217 1.61 -15.74 -2.68
CA ASN A 217 2.25 -16.60 -1.70
C ASN A 217 3.78 -16.60 -1.84
N CYS A 218 4.35 -15.40 -1.87
CA CYS A 218 5.79 -15.19 -1.97
C CYS A 218 6.49 -15.66 -0.71
N THR A 219 7.17 -16.80 -0.78
CA THR A 219 7.64 -17.55 0.40
C THR A 219 9.03 -18.14 0.19
N ALA A 220 9.79 -18.23 1.29
CA ALA A 220 11.01 -19.03 1.37
C ALA A 220 10.69 -20.53 1.25
N LEU A 221 11.53 -21.26 0.53
CA LEU A 221 11.43 -22.73 0.39
C LEU A 221 12.36 -23.48 1.36
N SER A 222 13.21 -22.75 2.07
CA SER A 222 14.20 -23.26 3.02
C SER A 222 14.40 -22.26 4.15
N GLY A 223 14.78 -22.74 5.34
CA GLY A 223 15.24 -21.88 6.43
C GLY A 223 16.67 -21.36 6.22
N ASN A 224 17.45 -21.99 5.34
CA ASN A 224 18.75 -21.51 4.89
C ASN A 224 18.58 -20.76 3.57
N ILE A 225 18.75 -19.44 3.61
CA ILE A 225 18.53 -18.52 2.49
C ILE A 225 19.84 -17.83 2.13
N THR A 226 20.13 -17.77 0.83
CA THR A 226 21.18 -16.94 0.23
C THR A 226 20.55 -15.71 -0.40
N VAL A 227 21.24 -14.58 -0.36
CA VAL A 227 20.83 -13.39 -1.09
C VAL A 227 21.48 -13.40 -2.48
N LEU A 228 20.69 -13.16 -3.52
CA LEU A 228 21.12 -13.02 -4.90
C LEU A 228 21.03 -11.55 -5.31
N ASP A 229 22.19 -10.91 -5.41
CA ASP A 229 22.36 -9.45 -5.65
C ASP A 229 22.75 -9.07 -7.07
#